data_AF-A0A935K212-F1
#
_entry.id   AF-A0A935K212-F1
#
_cell.length_a   1.000
_cell.length_b   1.000
_cell.length_c   1.000
_cell.angle_alpha   90.00
_cell.angle_beta   90.00
_cell.angle_gamma   90.00
#
_symmetry.space_group_name_H-M   'P 1'
#
loop_
_entity.id
_entity.type
_entity.pdbx_description
1 polymer ?
#
loop_
_entity_poly.entity_id
_entity_poly.type
_entity_poly.pdbx_seq_one_letter_code
_entity_poly.pdbx_strand_id
1 'polypeptide(L)'
;MDISELKSKKIVELNELAKDLNIAGYSDLRKQELIFKILEAQSVKDGLTFSKGVLEVLPDGYGFLRSSDYNYLPSPDDIYVSPSQIKKFSLRTGDFVSGQVRPPKEGERFFALLRVEAVNGLSPEHIRNRTLFDNLTPVYPTKKLMLESVPGEYSTRIMDMLAPIGKGQRGLIVSPPKSGKTVLLQKIANSITRNHPEIKLIILLIDERPEEVTDMERSVKAEVISSTFDEPADRHVQVADMVIEKAKRLVEAKEDVVILLDSITRLARAHNIVVPHSGRILSGGVDSNALHKPKRFFGAARNTEDGGSLTIIATALIDTGSRMDDVIFEEFKGTGNMELVLNRDLSDRRIFPAIDVNRSGTRREDLLMKEDDLAKVWILRKILSDFNPVEAMEFLLDKVRGTKNNKEFLNNMNS
;
A
#
# COMPACT_ATOMS: atom_id res chain seq x y z
N MET A 1 2.87 -32.98 -0.32
CA MET A 1 1.45 -32.56 -0.31
C MET A 1 1.36 -31.26 -1.06
N ASP A 2 0.24 -31.00 -1.73
CA ASP A 2 0.06 -29.72 -2.43
C ASP A 2 -0.65 -28.67 -1.56
N ILE A 3 -0.67 -27.41 -2.01
CA ILE A 3 -1.32 -26.33 -1.27
C ILE A 3 -2.84 -26.50 -1.18
N SER A 4 -3.48 -27.15 -2.15
CA SER A 4 -4.93 -27.37 -2.16
C SER A 4 -5.34 -28.34 -1.04
N GLU A 5 -4.59 -29.44 -0.90
CA GLU A 5 -4.72 -30.41 0.18
C GLU A 5 -4.53 -29.73 1.53
N LEU A 6 -3.45 -28.96 1.70
CA LEU A 6 -3.15 -28.27 2.96
C LEU A 6 -4.20 -27.20 3.33
N LYS A 7 -4.78 -26.51 2.34
CA LYS A 7 -5.87 -25.55 2.60
C LYS A 7 -7.15 -26.21 3.08
N SER A 8 -7.45 -27.41 2.60
CA SER A 8 -8.66 -28.16 2.96
C SER A 8 -8.61 -28.70 4.40
N LYS A 9 -7.42 -28.93 4.94
CA LYS A 9 -7.19 -29.41 6.30
C LYS A 9 -7.59 -28.41 7.37
N LYS A 10 -8.00 -28.92 8.54
CA LYS A 10 -8.26 -28.10 9.73
C LYS A 10 -6.93 -27.63 10.36
N ILE A 11 -6.97 -26.53 11.11
CA ILE A 11 -5.77 -25.98 11.76
C ILE A 11 -5.09 -26.99 12.69
N VAL A 12 -5.87 -27.85 13.35
CA VAL A 12 -5.38 -28.92 14.23
C VAL A 12 -4.53 -29.93 13.46
N GLU A 13 -5.01 -30.38 12.30
CA GLU A 13 -4.28 -31.31 11.43
C GLU A 13 -3.01 -30.68 10.85
N LEU A 14 -3.04 -29.38 10.53
CA LEU A 14 -1.86 -28.64 10.09
C LEU A 14 -0.82 -28.50 11.20
N ASN A 15 -1.26 -28.30 12.45
CA ASN A 15 -0.37 -28.26 13.61
C ASN A 15 0.30 -29.61 13.87
N GLU A 16 -0.41 -30.72 13.70
CA GLU A 16 0.16 -32.07 13.78
C GLU A 16 1.23 -32.28 12.70
N LEU A 17 0.90 -31.95 11.44
CA LEU A 17 1.87 -31.99 10.33
C LEU A 17 3.11 -31.13 10.59
N ALA A 18 2.94 -29.93 11.15
CA ALA A 18 4.04 -29.03 11.46
C ALA A 18 4.93 -29.57 12.59
N LYS A 19 4.33 -30.25 13.57
CA LYS A 19 5.04 -30.94 14.64
C LYS A 19 5.88 -32.11 14.09
N ASP A 20 5.31 -32.92 13.20
CA ASP A 20 6.01 -34.04 12.55
C ASP A 20 7.19 -33.57 11.69
N LEU A 21 7.09 -32.35 11.15
CA LEU A 21 8.15 -31.69 10.36
C LEU A 21 9.12 -30.88 11.22
N ASN A 22 9.01 -30.90 12.55
CA ASN A 22 9.84 -30.15 13.50
C ASN A 22 9.91 -28.64 13.23
N ILE A 23 8.80 -28.03 12.79
CA ILE A 23 8.72 -26.59 12.57
C ILE A 23 8.63 -25.90 13.94
N ALA A 24 9.51 -24.94 14.25
CA ALA A 24 9.47 -24.20 15.51
C ALA A 24 8.38 -23.10 15.50
N GLY A 25 7.74 -22.85 16.65
CA GLY A 25 6.77 -21.75 16.80
C GLY A 25 5.48 -21.88 15.97
N TYR A 26 5.17 -23.09 15.48
CA TYR A 26 4.03 -23.32 14.59
C TYR A 26 2.67 -22.96 15.18
N SER A 27 2.53 -22.96 16.51
CA SER A 27 1.28 -22.66 17.23
C SER A 27 0.82 -21.21 17.06
N ASP A 28 1.77 -20.28 16.87
CA ASP A 28 1.48 -18.84 16.79
C ASP A 28 1.26 -18.37 15.35
N LEU A 29 1.47 -19.26 14.37
CA LEU A 29 1.35 -18.96 12.95
C LEU A 29 -0.11 -18.97 12.51
N ARG A 30 -0.47 -18.04 11.62
CA ARG A 30 -1.78 -18.08 10.95
C ARG A 30 -1.83 -19.26 10.00
N LYS A 31 -3.04 -19.76 9.71
CA LYS A 31 -3.25 -20.90 8.81
C LYS A 31 -2.47 -20.80 7.49
N GLN A 32 -2.51 -19.64 6.81
CA GLN A 32 -1.78 -19.45 5.56
C GLN A 32 -0.26 -19.53 5.75
N GLU A 33 0.29 -18.87 6.78
CA GLU A 33 1.72 -18.88 7.09
C GLU A 33 2.22 -20.28 7.46
N LEU A 34 1.42 -21.01 8.23
CA LEU A 34 1.68 -22.40 8.62
C LEU A 34 1.75 -23.32 7.40
N ILE A 35 0.80 -23.19 6.46
CA ILE A 35 0.80 -23.94 5.20
C ILE A 35 2.09 -23.69 4.42
N PHE A 36 2.54 -22.44 4.34
CA PHE A 36 3.81 -22.10 3.68
C PHE A 36 5.02 -22.73 4.37
N LYS A 37 5.07 -22.69 5.70
CA LYS A 37 6.15 -23.33 6.48
C LYS A 37 6.18 -24.84 6.29
N ILE A 38 5.02 -25.49 6.18
CA ILE A 38 4.90 -26.92 5.88
C ILE A 38 5.45 -27.24 4.48
N LEU A 39 5.09 -26.45 3.46
CA LEU A 39 5.61 -26.63 2.08
C LEU A 39 7.14 -26.45 2.00
N GLU A 40 7.66 -25.45 2.72
CA GLU A 40 9.10 -25.21 2.85
C GLU A 40 9.81 -26.41 3.50
N ALA A 41 9.33 -26.88 4.66
CA ALA A 41 9.92 -28.01 5.36
C ALA A 41 9.84 -29.33 4.57
N GLN A 42 8.76 -29.56 3.83
CA GLN A 42 8.63 -30.72 2.94
C GLN A 42 9.67 -30.69 1.82
N SER A 43 9.86 -29.52 1.19
CA SER A 43 10.82 -29.38 0.09
C SER A 43 12.25 -29.63 0.56
N VAL A 44 12.62 -29.11 1.74
CA VAL A 44 13.94 -29.35 2.34
C VAL A 44 14.16 -30.83 2.65
N LYS A 45 13.12 -31.53 3.15
CA LYS A 45 13.18 -32.98 3.40
C LYS A 45 13.41 -33.80 2.13
N ASP A 46 12.89 -33.33 1.00
CA ASP A 46 13.07 -33.93 -0.33
C ASP A 46 14.42 -33.53 -0.99
N GLY A 47 15.28 -32.80 -0.27
CA GLY A 47 16.60 -32.35 -0.77
C GLY A 47 16.52 -31.19 -1.78
N LEU A 48 15.36 -30.54 -1.89
CA LEU A 48 15.13 -29.41 -2.79
C LEU A 48 15.06 -28.10 -2.01
N THR A 49 15.52 -27.02 -2.63
CA THR A 49 15.39 -25.68 -2.05
C THR A 49 13.99 -25.15 -2.34
N PHE A 50 13.37 -24.47 -1.39
CA PHE A 50 12.11 -23.75 -1.59
C PHE A 50 12.39 -22.25 -1.60
N SER A 51 11.78 -21.51 -2.52
CA SER A 51 11.90 -20.06 -2.54
C SER A 51 10.66 -19.37 -3.08
N LYS A 52 10.62 -18.05 -2.90
CA LYS A 52 9.48 -17.19 -3.23
C LYS A 52 9.95 -15.82 -3.70
N GLY A 53 9.14 -15.15 -4.50
CA GLY A 53 9.39 -13.78 -4.93
C GLY A 53 8.29 -13.26 -5.84
N VAL A 54 8.38 -11.97 -6.19
CA VAL A 54 7.45 -11.32 -7.11
C VAL A 54 8.00 -11.47 -8.52
N LEU A 55 7.22 -12.06 -9.41
CA LEU A 55 7.62 -12.26 -10.80
C LEU A 55 7.73 -10.92 -11.53
N GLU A 56 8.86 -10.70 -12.19
CA GLU A 56 9.04 -9.72 -13.26
C GLU A 56 9.24 -10.46 -14.58
N VAL A 57 8.31 -10.29 -15.53
CA VAL A 57 8.45 -10.85 -16.88
C VAL A 57 9.15 -9.82 -17.76
N LEU A 58 10.26 -10.23 -18.38
CA LEU A 58 11.06 -9.40 -19.28
C LEU A 58 10.53 -9.48 -20.72
N PRO A 59 10.91 -8.53 -21.61
CA PRO A 59 10.41 -8.48 -22.99
C PRO A 59 10.59 -9.76 -23.81
N ASP A 60 11.65 -10.52 -23.54
CA ASP A 60 11.96 -11.80 -24.20
C ASP A 60 11.10 -12.98 -23.69
N GLY A 61 10.16 -12.71 -22.76
CA GLY A 61 9.16 -13.66 -22.28
C GLY A 61 9.59 -14.59 -21.16
N TYR A 62 10.87 -14.57 -20.77
CA TYR A 62 11.33 -15.18 -19.51
C TYR A 62 11.18 -14.17 -18.37
N GLY A 63 11.35 -14.61 -17.12
CA GLY A 63 11.24 -13.72 -15.97
C GLY A 63 12.13 -14.11 -14.81
N PHE A 64 12.10 -13.24 -13.79
CA PHE A 64 12.79 -13.46 -12.52
C PHE A 64 11.85 -13.26 -11.35
N LEU A 65 11.97 -14.08 -10.31
CA LEU A 65 11.34 -13.80 -9.03
C LEU A 65 12.25 -12.85 -8.25
N ARG A 66 11.80 -11.60 -8.08
CA ARG A 66 12.50 -10.56 -7.32
C ARG A 66 12.16 -10.65 -5.84
N SER A 67 13.14 -10.41 -4.99
CA SER A 67 12.95 -10.37 -3.54
C SER A 67 12.50 -9.00 -3.05
N SER A 68 11.64 -8.97 -2.03
CA SER A 68 11.31 -7.75 -1.29
C SER A 68 12.52 -7.20 -0.53
N ASP A 69 13.45 -8.06 -0.11
CA ASP A 69 14.64 -7.67 0.68
C ASP A 69 15.61 -6.81 -0.13
N TYR A 70 15.51 -6.87 -1.47
CA TYR A 70 16.25 -6.05 -2.41
C TYR A 70 15.34 -5.02 -3.11
N ASN A 71 14.21 -4.64 -2.50
CA ASN A 71 13.26 -3.67 -3.05
C ASN A 71 12.76 -3.99 -4.48
N TYR A 72 12.65 -5.28 -4.81
CA TYR A 72 12.32 -5.79 -6.14
C TYR A 72 13.32 -5.44 -7.25
N LEU A 73 14.53 -5.01 -6.88
CA LEU A 73 15.61 -4.78 -7.84
C LEU A 73 16.28 -6.10 -8.24
N PRO A 74 16.97 -6.12 -9.39
CA PRO A 74 17.77 -7.27 -9.79
C PRO A 74 18.84 -7.61 -8.75
N SER A 75 18.85 -8.87 -8.33
CA SER A 75 19.80 -9.42 -7.37
C SER A 75 20.47 -10.69 -7.90
N PRO A 76 21.68 -11.04 -7.43
CA PRO A 76 22.31 -12.32 -7.78
C PRO A 76 21.50 -13.55 -7.34
N ASP A 77 20.65 -13.38 -6.33
CA ASP A 77 19.82 -14.44 -5.73
C ASP A 77 18.46 -14.62 -6.43
N ASP A 78 18.22 -13.88 -7.52
CA ASP A 78 16.98 -13.96 -8.27
C ASP A 78 16.77 -15.34 -8.89
N ILE A 79 15.51 -15.75 -8.95
CA ILE A 79 15.13 -17.07 -9.45
C ILE A 79 14.61 -16.91 -10.87
N TYR A 80 15.32 -17.53 -11.81
CA TYR A 80 14.90 -17.64 -13.19
C TYR A 80 13.58 -18.42 -13.32
N VAL A 81 12.67 -17.87 -14.11
CA VAL A 81 11.41 -18.48 -14.50
C VAL A 81 11.35 -18.58 -16.02
N SER A 82 11.17 -19.80 -16.51
CA SER A 82 11.16 -20.06 -17.95
C SER A 82 9.88 -19.54 -18.63
N PRO A 83 9.94 -19.15 -19.92
CA PRO A 83 8.76 -18.77 -20.69
C PRO A 83 7.68 -19.86 -20.69
N SER A 84 8.08 -21.13 -20.69
CA SER A 84 7.18 -22.28 -20.63
C SER A 84 6.38 -22.31 -19.33
N GLN A 85 7.00 -22.00 -18.19
CA GLN A 85 6.30 -21.93 -16.90
C GLN A 85 5.36 -20.74 -16.85
N ILE A 86 5.81 -19.56 -17.30
CA ILE A 86 5.00 -18.35 -17.37
C ILE A 86 3.73 -18.60 -18.20
N LYS A 87 3.89 -19.19 -19.39
CA LYS A 87 2.77 -19.55 -20.27
C LYS A 87 1.86 -20.62 -19.63
N LYS A 88 2.42 -21.71 -19.09
CA LYS A 88 1.67 -22.83 -18.52
C LYS A 88 0.74 -22.39 -17.39
N PHE A 89 1.20 -21.50 -16.52
CA PHE A 89 0.43 -21.02 -15.37
C PHE A 89 -0.21 -19.65 -15.59
N SER A 90 -0.11 -19.09 -16.80
CA SER A 90 -0.63 -17.75 -17.14
C SER A 90 -0.15 -16.66 -16.17
N LEU A 91 1.12 -16.75 -15.78
CA LEU A 91 1.77 -15.83 -14.85
C LEU A 91 1.99 -14.47 -15.51
N ARG A 92 2.02 -13.42 -14.69
CA ARG A 92 2.23 -12.04 -15.11
C ARG A 92 3.16 -11.34 -14.14
N THR A 93 3.75 -10.24 -14.58
CA THR A 93 4.47 -9.33 -13.69
C THR A 93 3.60 -8.96 -12.48
N GLY A 94 4.20 -9.01 -11.29
CA GLY A 94 3.54 -8.80 -10.01
C GLY A 94 3.05 -10.09 -9.32
N ASP A 95 3.00 -11.24 -10.02
CA ASP A 95 2.53 -12.48 -9.38
C ASP A 95 3.53 -12.91 -8.31
N PHE A 96 3.06 -13.09 -7.07
CA PHE A 96 3.87 -13.61 -5.97
C PHE A 96 3.95 -15.13 -6.08
N VAL A 97 5.05 -15.63 -6.63
CA VAL A 97 5.25 -17.05 -6.92
C VAL A 97 6.08 -17.67 -5.81
N SER A 98 5.72 -18.89 -5.43
CA SER A 98 6.46 -19.70 -4.48
C SER A 98 6.55 -21.13 -4.98
N GLY A 99 7.69 -21.77 -4.75
CA GLY A 99 7.89 -23.12 -5.22
C GLY A 99 9.30 -23.65 -5.03
N GLN A 100 9.49 -24.85 -5.56
CA GLN A 100 10.76 -25.55 -5.50
C GLN A 100 11.73 -24.95 -6.52
N VAL A 101 12.96 -24.71 -6.10
CA VAL A 101 14.05 -24.17 -6.92
C VAL A 101 15.23 -25.13 -6.92
N ARG A 102 16.02 -25.07 -7.99
CA ARG A 102 17.26 -25.81 -8.13
C ARG A 102 18.44 -24.84 -8.32
N PRO A 103 19.66 -25.22 -7.90
CA PRO A 103 20.85 -24.44 -8.20
C PRO A 103 21.12 -24.37 -9.71
N PRO A 104 21.89 -23.35 -10.15
CA PRO A 104 22.36 -23.26 -11.53
C PRO A 104 23.20 -24.48 -11.92
N LYS A 105 22.99 -24.98 -13.14
CA LYS A 105 23.87 -25.97 -13.78
C LYS A 105 25.07 -25.28 -14.43
N GLU A 106 26.01 -26.07 -14.93
CA GLU A 106 27.17 -25.57 -15.68
C GLU A 106 26.72 -24.65 -16.83
N GLY A 107 27.20 -23.40 -16.82
CA GLY A 107 26.81 -22.36 -17.78
C GLY A 107 25.59 -21.50 -17.37
N GLU A 108 24.85 -21.86 -16.33
CA GLU A 108 23.77 -21.04 -15.77
C GLU A 108 24.29 -20.14 -14.64
N ARG A 109 23.70 -18.94 -14.49
CA ARG A 109 24.09 -17.96 -13.44
C ARG A 109 23.14 -17.89 -12.26
N PHE A 110 21.87 -18.25 -12.45
CA PHE A 110 20.80 -18.03 -11.49
C PHE A 110 20.18 -19.36 -11.05
N PHE A 111 19.59 -19.37 -9.86
CA PHE A 111 18.67 -20.43 -9.46
C PHE A 111 17.51 -20.51 -10.45
N ALA A 112 16.99 -21.71 -10.70
CA ALA A 112 15.87 -21.90 -11.61
C ALA A 112 14.67 -22.48 -10.86
N LEU A 113 13.48 -21.94 -11.13
CA LEU A 113 12.24 -22.50 -10.61
C LEU A 113 12.02 -23.88 -11.23
N LEU A 114 11.89 -24.91 -10.39
CA LEU A 114 11.61 -26.28 -10.81
C LEU A 114 10.09 -26.52 -10.88
N ARG A 115 9.38 -26.18 -9.81
CA ARG A 115 7.94 -26.41 -9.68
C ARG A 115 7.27 -25.23 -8.99
N VAL A 116 6.19 -24.73 -9.56
CA VAL A 116 5.32 -23.73 -8.93
C VAL A 116 4.41 -24.46 -7.93
N GLU A 117 4.45 -24.08 -6.66
CA GLU A 117 3.60 -24.64 -5.61
C GLU A 117 2.39 -23.76 -5.33
N ALA A 118 2.61 -22.44 -5.30
CA ALA A 118 1.54 -21.48 -5.10
C ALA A 118 1.85 -20.14 -5.77
N VAL A 119 0.78 -19.44 -6.12
CA VAL A 119 0.87 -18.11 -6.71
C VAL A 119 -0.18 -17.22 -6.05
N ASN A 120 0.25 -16.06 -5.55
CA ASN A 120 -0.55 -15.15 -4.71
C ASN A 120 -1.21 -15.86 -3.52
N GLY A 121 -0.53 -16.88 -2.96
CA GLY A 121 -1.06 -17.71 -1.87
C GLY A 121 -2.18 -18.68 -2.28
N LEU A 122 -2.51 -18.79 -3.57
CA LEU A 122 -3.51 -19.71 -4.13
C LEU A 122 -2.84 -20.86 -4.88
N SER A 123 -3.60 -21.93 -5.10
CA SER A 123 -3.16 -23.02 -5.99
C SER A 123 -2.94 -22.50 -7.41
N PRO A 124 -1.89 -22.92 -8.12
CA PRO A 124 -1.61 -22.48 -9.49
C PRO A 124 -2.75 -22.73 -10.47
N GLU A 125 -3.64 -23.69 -10.18
CA GLU A 125 -4.82 -23.98 -11.00
C GLU A 125 -5.87 -22.88 -10.93
N HIS A 126 -6.03 -22.23 -9.78
CA HIS A 126 -7.02 -21.16 -9.58
C HIS A 126 -6.71 -19.91 -10.41
N ILE A 127 -5.44 -19.69 -10.76
CA ILE A 127 -5.02 -18.51 -11.52
C ILE A 127 -5.55 -18.50 -12.95
N ARG A 128 -5.78 -19.67 -13.55
CA ARG A 128 -6.26 -19.75 -14.93
C ARG A 128 -7.63 -19.11 -15.14
N ASN A 129 -8.46 -19.09 -14.10
CA ASN A 129 -9.81 -18.53 -14.14
C ASN A 129 -9.92 -17.16 -13.45
N ARG A 130 -8.80 -16.47 -13.16
CA ARG A 130 -8.84 -15.17 -12.49
C ARG A 130 -9.44 -14.10 -13.39
N THR A 131 -10.33 -13.28 -12.83
CA THR A 131 -10.72 -12.01 -13.48
C THR A 131 -9.55 -11.03 -13.39
N LEU A 132 -9.26 -10.35 -14.49
CA LEU A 132 -8.15 -9.40 -14.54
C LEU A 132 -8.53 -8.13 -13.81
N PHE A 133 -7.55 -7.47 -13.19
CA PHE A 133 -7.78 -6.23 -12.45
C PHE A 133 -8.55 -5.17 -13.26
N ASP A 134 -8.17 -4.99 -14.54
CA ASP A 134 -8.80 -4.00 -15.42
C ASP A 134 -10.24 -4.36 -15.80
N ASN A 135 -10.65 -5.63 -15.63
CA ASN A 135 -12.00 -6.12 -15.89
C ASN A 135 -12.88 -6.14 -14.63
N LEU A 136 -12.33 -5.83 -13.45
CA LEU A 136 -13.11 -5.75 -12.23
C LEU A 136 -13.96 -4.48 -12.23
N THR A 137 -15.24 -4.60 -11.88
CA THR A 137 -16.15 -3.45 -11.76
C THR A 137 -15.71 -2.53 -10.62
N PRO A 138 -15.32 -1.27 -10.90
CA PRO A 138 -14.95 -0.31 -9.87
C PRO A 138 -16.18 0.25 -9.17
N VAL A 139 -16.16 0.28 -7.83
CA VAL A 139 -17.22 0.87 -7.01
C VAL A 139 -16.65 1.83 -5.96
N TYR A 140 -17.51 2.62 -5.33
CA TYR A 140 -17.11 3.43 -4.19
C TYR A 140 -16.70 2.55 -3.01
N PRO A 141 -15.77 3.02 -2.15
CA PRO A 141 -15.51 2.38 -0.87
C PRO A 141 -16.77 2.39 0.01
N THR A 142 -17.13 1.23 0.55
CA THR A 142 -18.29 1.04 1.45
C THR A 142 -17.90 0.47 2.81
N LYS A 143 -16.65 0.04 2.96
CA LYS A 143 -16.10 -0.47 4.21
C LYS A 143 -15.02 0.48 4.70
N LYS A 144 -15.26 1.14 5.83
CA LYS A 144 -14.30 2.04 6.47
C LYS A 144 -13.10 1.26 7.02
N LEU A 145 -11.89 1.79 6.79
CA LEU A 145 -10.67 1.45 7.51
C LEU A 145 -10.64 2.28 8.78
N MET A 146 -10.89 1.64 9.93
CA MET A 146 -10.89 2.30 11.22
C MET A 146 -9.46 2.62 11.62
N LEU A 147 -9.13 3.91 11.70
CA LEU A 147 -7.80 4.38 12.10
C LEU A 147 -7.71 4.65 13.61
N GLU A 148 -8.82 4.93 14.28
CA GLU A 148 -8.84 5.02 15.74
C GLU A 148 -8.40 3.68 16.36
N SER A 149 -7.33 3.70 17.16
CA SER A 149 -6.72 2.47 17.68
C SER A 149 -6.41 2.54 19.17
N VAL A 150 -5.44 3.37 19.57
CA VAL A 150 -5.02 3.53 20.97
C VAL A 150 -5.45 4.89 21.53
N PRO A 151 -5.78 4.98 22.83
CA PRO A 151 -6.02 6.25 23.49
C PRO A 151 -4.82 7.18 23.34
N GLY A 152 -5.07 8.47 23.09
CA GLY A 152 -4.02 9.48 22.89
C GLY A 152 -3.56 9.66 21.44
N GLU A 153 -3.94 8.78 20.51
CA GLU A 153 -3.63 8.95 19.08
C GLU A 153 -4.64 9.85 18.36
N TYR A 154 -4.58 11.14 18.67
CA TYR A 154 -5.52 12.15 18.16
C TYR A 154 -5.48 12.30 16.64
N SER A 155 -4.33 12.09 15.99
CA SER A 155 -4.19 12.17 14.53
C SER A 155 -5.16 11.21 13.83
N THR A 156 -5.16 9.95 14.23
CA THR A 156 -6.01 8.91 13.64
C THR A 156 -7.49 9.13 13.96
N ARG A 157 -7.79 9.57 15.18
CA ARG A 157 -9.14 9.92 15.62
C ARG A 157 -9.75 11.06 14.80
N ILE A 158 -9.00 12.14 14.61
CA ILE A 158 -9.43 13.30 13.82
C ILE A 158 -9.62 12.91 12.35
N MET A 159 -8.68 12.13 11.79
CA MET A 159 -8.82 11.61 10.42
C MET A 159 -10.08 10.76 10.25
N ASP A 160 -10.37 9.86 11.19
CA ASP A 160 -11.57 9.01 11.12
C ASP A 160 -12.88 9.79 11.11
N MET A 161 -12.91 10.99 11.69
CA MET A 161 -14.10 11.85 11.72
C MET A 161 -14.19 12.77 10.49
N LEU A 162 -13.07 13.36 10.05
CA LEU A 162 -13.09 14.44 9.04
C LEU A 162 -12.62 14.01 7.65
N ALA A 163 -11.89 12.90 7.53
CA ALA A 163 -11.43 12.37 6.26
C ALA A 163 -11.39 10.84 6.32
N PRO A 164 -12.55 10.18 6.51
CA PRO A 164 -12.61 8.73 6.70
C PRO A 164 -12.04 7.99 5.48
N ILE A 165 -11.21 6.97 5.72
CA ILE A 165 -10.60 6.17 4.65
C ILE A 165 -11.41 4.89 4.49
N GLY A 166 -11.78 4.54 3.25
CA GLY A 166 -12.40 3.27 2.92
C GLY A 166 -11.46 2.27 2.23
N LYS A 167 -11.84 0.99 2.25
CA LYS A 167 -11.25 -0.05 1.39
C LYS A 167 -11.45 0.32 -0.08
N GLY A 168 -10.36 0.66 -0.76
CA GLY A 168 -10.37 1.16 -2.14
C GLY A 168 -10.24 2.68 -2.30
N GLN A 169 -9.91 3.41 -1.23
CA GLN A 169 -9.77 4.87 -1.26
C GLN A 169 -8.58 5.33 -2.12
N ARG A 170 -8.75 6.47 -2.80
CA ARG A 170 -7.68 7.25 -3.44
C ARG A 170 -7.46 8.54 -2.66
N GLY A 171 -6.59 8.48 -1.65
CA GLY A 171 -6.33 9.60 -0.75
C GLY A 171 -5.06 10.36 -1.09
N LEU A 172 -5.11 11.68 -0.98
CA LEU A 172 -3.95 12.55 -1.02
C LEU A 172 -3.75 13.21 0.35
N ILE A 173 -2.57 13.03 0.93
CA ILE A 173 -2.09 13.82 2.05
C ILE A 173 -1.31 14.99 1.46
N VAL A 174 -1.96 16.15 1.41
CA VAL A 174 -1.39 17.38 0.83
C VAL A 174 -0.56 18.05 1.91
N SER A 175 0.75 18.07 1.77
CA SER A 175 1.64 18.46 2.86
C SER A 175 2.74 19.41 2.39
N PRO A 176 2.92 20.57 3.06
CA PRO A 176 4.14 21.34 2.88
C PRO A 176 5.32 20.63 3.58
N PRO A 177 6.56 20.94 3.18
CA PRO A 177 7.75 20.42 3.88
C PRO A 177 7.70 20.70 5.38
N LYS A 178 8.17 19.75 6.20
CA LYS A 178 8.25 19.82 7.68
C LYS A 178 6.91 19.88 8.45
N SER A 179 5.80 19.50 7.82
CA SER A 179 4.45 19.49 8.45
C SER A 179 4.12 18.25 9.29
N GLY A 180 5.03 17.29 9.42
CA GLY A 180 4.79 16.04 10.17
C GLY A 180 4.21 14.87 9.34
N LYS A 181 4.32 14.96 8.01
CA LYS A 181 3.94 13.91 7.03
C LYS A 181 4.37 12.49 7.44
N THR A 182 5.65 12.29 7.72
CA THR A 182 6.22 10.95 8.00
C THR A 182 5.61 10.33 9.26
N VAL A 183 5.49 11.11 10.34
CA VAL A 183 4.86 10.67 11.59
C VAL A 183 3.39 10.32 11.37
N LEU A 184 2.69 11.10 10.54
CA LEU A 184 1.30 10.81 10.22
C LEU A 184 1.15 9.49 9.44
N LEU A 185 2.00 9.25 8.43
CA LEU A 185 2.01 7.99 7.69
C LEU A 185 2.30 6.79 8.60
N GLN A 186 3.28 6.89 9.51
CA GLN A 186 3.58 5.85 10.49
C GLN A 186 2.36 5.53 11.36
N LYS A 187 1.63 6.55 11.83
CA LYS A 187 0.41 6.38 12.64
C LYS A 187 -0.71 5.69 11.86
N ILE A 188 -0.92 6.07 10.60
CA ILE A 188 -1.88 5.41 9.70
C ILE A 188 -1.49 3.93 9.54
N ALA A 189 -0.22 3.68 9.23
CA ALA A 189 0.30 2.34 8.98
C ALA A 189 0.14 1.42 10.21
N ASN A 190 0.58 1.88 11.39
CA ASN A 190 0.45 1.14 12.64
C ASN A 190 -1.00 0.89 13.03
N SER A 191 -1.89 1.86 12.75
CA SER A 191 -3.32 1.66 12.99
C SER A 191 -3.91 0.60 12.07
N ILE A 192 -3.61 0.65 10.77
CA ILE A 192 -4.06 -0.38 9.81
C ILE A 192 -3.55 -1.76 10.22
N THR A 193 -2.27 -1.91 10.55
CA THR A 193 -1.71 -3.21 10.97
C THR A 193 -2.39 -3.75 12.24
N ARG A 194 -2.82 -2.88 13.16
CA ARG A 194 -3.48 -3.27 14.41
C ARG A 194 -4.96 -3.61 14.20
N ASN A 195 -5.70 -2.74 13.52
CA ASN A 195 -7.15 -2.82 13.40
C ASN A 195 -7.59 -3.70 12.22
N HIS A 196 -6.74 -3.80 11.19
CA HIS A 196 -6.99 -4.53 9.95
C HIS A 196 -5.82 -5.46 9.60
N PRO A 197 -5.52 -6.45 10.47
CA PRO A 197 -4.40 -7.37 10.26
C PRO A 197 -4.55 -8.29 9.04
N GLU A 198 -5.73 -8.32 8.41
CA GLU A 198 -5.99 -9.02 7.15
C GLU A 198 -5.44 -8.28 5.93
N ILE A 199 -5.27 -6.96 6.02
CA ILE A 199 -4.85 -6.12 4.89
C ILE A 199 -3.36 -6.30 4.61
N LYS A 200 -3.01 -6.41 3.32
CA LYS A 200 -1.63 -6.36 2.86
C LYS A 200 -1.19 -4.89 2.77
N LEU A 201 -0.43 -4.45 3.77
CA LEU A 201 0.09 -3.09 3.84
C LEU A 201 1.50 -3.01 3.23
N ILE A 202 1.63 -2.17 2.20
CA ILE A 202 2.89 -1.86 1.53
C ILE A 202 3.19 -0.37 1.74
N ILE A 203 4.39 -0.05 2.18
CA ILE A 203 4.90 1.32 2.23
C ILE A 203 5.89 1.48 1.08
N LEU A 204 5.62 2.42 0.19
CA LEU A 204 6.47 2.70 -0.97
C LEU A 204 7.13 4.08 -0.79
N LEU A 205 8.44 4.08 -0.60
CA LEU A 205 9.24 5.29 -0.40
C LEU A 205 10.05 5.59 -1.67
N ILE A 206 9.81 6.74 -2.30
CA ILE A 206 10.43 7.13 -3.57
C ILE A 206 11.21 8.41 -3.38
N ASP A 207 12.50 8.38 -3.74
CA ASP A 207 13.42 9.53 -3.70
C ASP A 207 13.43 10.19 -2.31
N GLU A 208 13.37 9.35 -1.27
CA GLU A 208 13.42 9.77 0.14
C GLU A 208 14.79 9.46 0.74
N ARG A 209 15.06 10.04 1.91
CA ARG A 209 16.36 9.93 2.57
C ARG A 209 16.58 8.55 3.22
N PRO A 210 17.80 7.98 3.16
CA PRO A 210 18.10 6.67 3.76
C PRO A 210 17.74 6.57 5.25
N GLU A 211 17.95 7.65 6.02
CA GLU A 211 17.61 7.68 7.44
C GLU A 211 16.09 7.63 7.69
N GLU A 212 15.29 8.23 6.81
CA GLU A 212 13.82 8.20 6.89
C GLU A 212 13.27 6.82 6.49
N VAL A 213 13.91 6.15 5.52
CA VAL A 213 13.63 4.75 5.18
C VAL A 213 13.87 3.84 6.37
N THR A 214 15.05 3.95 7.00
CA THR A 214 15.41 3.15 8.18
C THR A 214 14.46 3.37 9.34
N ASP A 215 14.04 4.61 9.58
CA ASP A 215 13.07 4.95 10.63
C ASP A 215 11.70 4.31 10.36
N MET A 216 11.22 4.33 9.11
CA MET A 216 9.97 3.70 8.71
C MET A 216 9.99 2.18 8.90
N GLU A 217 11.07 1.51 8.48
CA GLU A 217 11.25 0.05 8.63
C GLU A 217 11.23 -0.40 10.09
N ARG A 218 11.80 0.41 10.99
CA ARG A 218 11.84 0.10 12.44
C ARG A 218 10.53 0.43 13.14
N SER A 219 9.77 1.40 12.63
CA SER A 219 8.60 1.95 13.31
C SER A 219 7.28 1.28 12.92
N VAL A 220 7.25 0.55 11.80
CA VAL A 220 6.02 -0.06 11.28
C VAL A 220 6.22 -1.52 10.93
N LYS A 221 5.27 -2.35 11.35
CA LYS A 221 5.16 -3.74 10.90
C LYS A 221 4.40 -3.81 9.57
N ALA A 222 5.10 -3.51 8.48
CA ALA A 222 4.60 -3.55 7.11
C ALA A 222 5.70 -3.97 6.14
N GLU A 223 5.34 -4.28 4.90
CA GLU A 223 6.33 -4.43 3.83
C GLU A 223 6.77 -3.04 3.37
N VAL A 224 8.02 -2.67 3.67
CA VAL A 224 8.60 -1.39 3.25
C VAL A 224 9.45 -1.63 2.01
N ILE A 225 9.10 -0.95 0.92
CA ILE A 225 9.83 -0.97 -0.35
C ILE A 225 10.30 0.45 -0.63
N SER A 226 11.59 0.61 -0.93
CA SER A 226 12.17 1.93 -1.10
C SER A 226 13.14 2.03 -2.27
N SER A 227 13.28 3.26 -2.77
CA SER A 227 14.33 3.68 -3.70
C SER A 227 14.77 5.08 -3.26
N THR A 228 15.93 5.18 -2.61
CA THR A 228 16.43 6.43 -2.01
C THR A 228 16.87 7.44 -3.07
N PHE A 229 17.08 8.69 -2.69
CA PHE A 229 17.53 9.75 -3.60
C PHE A 229 18.89 9.50 -4.29
N ASP A 230 19.67 8.52 -3.81
CA ASP A 230 20.94 8.10 -4.43
C ASP A 230 20.73 7.31 -5.73
N GLU A 231 19.49 6.85 -5.96
CA GLU A 231 19.12 6.02 -7.10
C GLU A 231 18.68 6.86 -8.31
N PRO A 232 18.97 6.43 -9.56
CA PRO A 232 18.46 7.09 -10.76
C PRO A 232 16.93 7.02 -10.89
N ALA A 233 16.35 7.98 -11.63
CA ALA A 233 14.92 8.09 -11.87
C ALA A 233 14.29 6.81 -12.47
N ASP A 234 15.00 6.11 -13.36
CA ASP A 234 14.55 4.83 -13.92
C ASP A 234 14.29 3.77 -12.83
N ARG A 235 15.11 3.76 -11.77
CA ARG A 235 14.94 2.83 -10.65
C ARG A 235 13.69 3.17 -9.84
N HIS A 236 13.43 4.45 -9.57
CA HIS A 236 12.20 4.86 -8.91
C HIS A 236 10.95 4.39 -9.67
N VAL A 237 10.97 4.55 -10.99
CA VAL A 237 9.87 4.11 -11.87
C VAL A 237 9.73 2.59 -11.85
N GLN A 238 10.82 1.84 -11.99
CA GLN A 238 10.80 0.38 -11.99
C GLN A 238 10.25 -0.20 -10.68
N VAL A 239 10.72 0.30 -9.53
CA VAL A 239 10.25 -0.15 -8.21
C VAL A 239 8.76 0.13 -8.03
N ALA A 240 8.30 1.33 -8.41
CA ALA A 240 6.89 1.68 -8.36
C ALA A 240 6.03 0.79 -9.27
N ASP A 241 6.50 0.51 -10.50
CA ASP A 241 5.82 -0.37 -11.46
C ASP A 241 5.71 -1.80 -10.91
N MET A 242 6.74 -2.33 -10.26
CA MET A 242 6.69 -3.64 -9.61
C MET A 242 5.69 -3.69 -8.45
N VAL A 243 5.69 -2.67 -7.59
CA VAL A 243 4.78 -2.58 -6.44
C VAL A 243 3.32 -2.50 -6.88
N ILE A 244 3.01 -1.68 -7.89
CA ILE A 244 1.63 -1.55 -8.36
C ILE A 244 1.13 -2.81 -9.06
N GLU A 245 1.97 -3.47 -9.84
CA GLU A 245 1.60 -4.74 -10.47
C GLU A 245 1.38 -5.83 -9.41
N LYS A 246 2.25 -5.93 -8.40
CA LYS A 246 2.04 -6.82 -7.25
C LYS A 246 0.69 -6.57 -6.57
N ALA A 247 0.38 -5.31 -6.28
CA ALA A 247 -0.86 -4.94 -5.63
C ALA A 247 -2.09 -5.32 -6.47
N LYS A 248 -2.06 -5.10 -7.79
CA LYS A 248 -3.13 -5.56 -8.69
C LYS A 248 -3.33 -7.07 -8.67
N ARG A 249 -2.24 -7.86 -8.70
CA ARG A 249 -2.31 -9.33 -8.63
C ARG A 249 -2.91 -9.83 -7.31
N LEU A 250 -2.61 -9.17 -6.20
CA LEU A 250 -3.21 -9.47 -4.90
C LEU A 250 -4.72 -9.15 -4.88
N VAL A 251 -5.15 -8.03 -5.49
CA VAL A 251 -6.57 -7.67 -5.60
C VAL A 251 -7.35 -8.66 -6.47
N GLU A 252 -6.74 -9.13 -7.58
CA GLU A 252 -7.28 -10.23 -8.40
C GLU A 252 -7.45 -11.52 -7.59
N ALA A 253 -6.59 -11.75 -6.59
CA ALA A 253 -6.67 -12.86 -5.64
C ALA A 253 -7.64 -12.60 -4.46
N LYS A 254 -8.45 -11.52 -4.53
CA LYS A 254 -9.44 -11.11 -3.52
C LYS A 254 -8.84 -10.62 -2.19
N GLU A 255 -7.59 -10.16 -2.21
CA GLU A 255 -6.94 -9.57 -1.04
C GLU A 255 -7.18 -8.05 -1.02
N ASP A 256 -7.34 -7.49 0.19
CA ASP A 256 -7.36 -6.05 0.40
C ASP A 256 -5.93 -5.54 0.57
N VAL A 257 -5.55 -4.58 -0.27
CA VAL A 257 -4.19 -4.02 -0.32
C VAL A 257 -4.24 -2.53 -0.02
N VAL A 258 -3.34 -2.07 0.83
CA VAL A 258 -3.10 -0.63 1.06
C VAL A 258 -1.66 -0.31 0.67
N ILE A 259 -1.48 0.70 -0.18
CA ILE A 259 -0.19 1.31 -0.47
C ILE A 259 -0.15 2.69 0.18
N LEU A 260 0.83 2.90 1.06
CA LEU A 260 1.20 4.22 1.55
C LEU A 260 2.39 4.71 0.72
N LEU A 261 2.16 5.67 -0.18
CA LEU A 261 3.18 6.18 -1.09
C LEU A 261 3.73 7.52 -0.60
N ASP A 262 5.05 7.58 -0.45
CA ASP A 262 5.78 8.79 -0.11
C ASP A 262 6.91 9.04 -1.12
N SER A 263 6.73 9.84 -2.17
CA SER A 263 5.54 10.66 -2.51
C SER A 263 5.13 10.55 -3.98
N ILE A 264 3.87 10.87 -4.28
CA ILE A 264 3.40 10.92 -5.68
C ILE A 264 4.06 12.03 -6.48
N THR A 265 4.42 13.15 -5.81
CA THR A 265 5.13 14.27 -6.44
C THR A 265 6.51 13.82 -6.94
N ARG A 266 7.28 13.11 -6.11
CA ARG A 266 8.60 12.60 -6.49
C ARG A 266 8.52 11.54 -7.57
N LEU A 267 7.53 10.63 -7.49
CA LEU A 267 7.29 9.65 -8.55
C LEU A 267 6.97 10.33 -9.89
N ALA A 268 6.13 11.37 -9.89
CA ALA A 268 5.82 12.13 -11.10
C ALA A 268 7.04 12.86 -11.68
N ARG A 269 7.91 13.41 -10.83
CA ARG A 269 9.21 13.98 -11.25
C ARG A 269 10.10 12.94 -11.92
N ALA A 270 10.22 11.75 -11.33
CA ALA A 270 10.99 10.65 -11.91
C ALA A 270 10.47 10.27 -13.30
N HIS A 271 9.14 10.12 -13.46
CA HIS A 271 8.54 9.88 -14.76
C HIS A 271 8.79 11.00 -15.78
N ASN A 272 8.81 12.26 -15.35
CA ASN A 272 9.11 13.40 -16.22
C ASN A 272 10.54 13.38 -16.77
N ILE A 273 11.49 12.83 -16.00
CA ILE A 273 12.89 12.68 -16.44
C ILE A 273 13.03 11.51 -17.43
N VAL A 274 12.33 10.40 -17.18
CA VAL A 274 12.49 9.15 -17.94
C VAL A 274 11.72 9.15 -19.26
N VAL A 275 10.60 9.88 -19.34
CA VAL A 275 9.76 9.88 -20.55
C VAL A 275 10.46 10.63 -21.70
N PRO A 276 10.52 10.05 -22.92
CA PRO A 276 11.01 10.75 -24.09
C PRO A 276 10.18 12.00 -24.38
N HIS A 277 10.84 13.11 -24.71
CA HIS A 277 10.17 14.39 -24.96
C HIS A 277 9.08 14.29 -26.04
N SER A 278 7.87 14.73 -25.71
CA SER A 278 6.72 14.76 -26.63
C SER A 278 6.71 15.98 -27.55
N GLY A 279 7.61 16.95 -27.31
CA GLY A 279 7.61 18.27 -27.97
C GLY A 279 6.53 19.22 -27.42
N ARG A 280 5.74 18.80 -26.43
CA ARG A 280 4.72 19.63 -25.75
C ARG A 280 5.00 19.69 -24.25
N ILE A 281 5.56 20.82 -23.82
CA ILE A 281 5.90 21.07 -22.42
C ILE A 281 4.81 21.96 -21.82
N LEU A 282 4.20 21.49 -20.73
CA LEU A 282 3.24 22.23 -19.93
C LEU A 282 3.94 23.26 -19.04
N SER A 283 3.14 24.07 -18.34
CA SER A 283 3.67 24.98 -17.33
C SER A 283 4.52 24.23 -16.30
N GLY A 284 5.58 24.86 -15.81
CA GLY A 284 6.46 24.23 -14.81
C GLY A 284 7.42 23.17 -15.36
N GLY A 285 7.56 23.01 -16.69
CA GLY A 285 8.55 22.10 -17.29
C GLY A 285 8.12 20.63 -17.29
N VAL A 286 6.82 20.37 -17.13
CA VAL A 286 6.26 19.01 -17.16
C VAL A 286 5.92 18.63 -18.60
N ASP A 287 6.41 17.51 -19.09
CA ASP A 287 6.02 16.99 -20.40
C ASP A 287 4.55 16.52 -20.37
N SER A 288 3.80 16.80 -21.43
CA SER A 288 2.38 16.41 -21.52
C SER A 288 2.12 14.90 -21.32
N ASN A 289 3.10 14.04 -21.66
CA ASN A 289 3.00 12.59 -21.47
C ASN A 289 3.54 12.11 -20.12
N ALA A 290 4.30 12.94 -19.40
CA ALA A 290 4.97 12.54 -18.17
C ALA A 290 3.99 12.13 -17.06
N LEU A 291 2.84 12.79 -16.97
CA LEU A 291 1.85 12.55 -15.92
C LEU A 291 0.93 11.37 -16.19
N HIS A 292 0.93 10.80 -17.41
CA HIS A 292 0.01 9.73 -17.77
C HIS A 292 0.23 8.46 -16.92
N LYS A 293 1.49 8.00 -16.77
CA LYS A 293 1.82 6.83 -15.95
C LYS A 293 1.55 7.06 -14.45
N PRO A 294 2.05 8.15 -13.83
CA PRO A 294 1.71 8.49 -12.44
C PRO A 294 0.20 8.58 -12.17
N LYS A 295 -0.58 9.18 -13.09
CA LYS A 295 -2.05 9.21 -12.98
C LYS A 295 -2.66 7.82 -13.01
N ARG A 296 -2.19 6.92 -13.89
CA ARG A 296 -2.64 5.53 -13.93
C ARG A 296 -2.26 4.77 -12.66
N PHE A 297 -1.08 5.02 -12.09
CA PHE A 297 -0.67 4.46 -10.80
C PHE A 297 -1.66 4.86 -9.71
N PHE A 298 -1.90 6.17 -9.51
CA PHE A 298 -2.78 6.65 -8.46
C PHE A 298 -4.26 6.28 -8.71
N GLY A 299 -4.70 6.35 -9.98
CA GLY A 299 -6.03 5.95 -10.43
C GLY A 299 -6.29 4.44 -10.43
N ALA A 300 -5.26 3.61 -10.18
CA ALA A 300 -5.46 2.18 -9.99
C ALA A 300 -6.27 1.92 -8.71
N ALA A 301 -6.08 2.71 -7.65
CA ALA A 301 -6.81 2.51 -6.40
C ALA A 301 -8.33 2.62 -6.59
N ARG A 302 -9.04 1.59 -6.15
CA ARG A 302 -10.48 1.41 -6.30
C ARG A 302 -10.95 0.29 -5.38
N ASN A 303 -12.21 0.37 -4.96
CA ASN A 303 -12.92 -0.79 -4.46
C ASN A 303 -13.46 -1.58 -5.65
N THR A 304 -13.63 -2.89 -5.51
CA THR A 304 -14.18 -3.75 -6.57
C THR A 304 -15.31 -4.62 -6.05
N GLU A 305 -16.25 -5.01 -6.93
CA GLU A 305 -17.38 -5.87 -6.53
C GLU A 305 -16.95 -7.33 -6.33
N ASP A 306 -16.23 -7.90 -7.30
CA ASP A 306 -15.89 -9.34 -7.35
C ASP A 306 -14.43 -9.67 -6.96
N GLY A 307 -13.65 -8.65 -6.63
CA GLY A 307 -12.24 -8.76 -6.22
C GLY A 307 -12.01 -8.30 -4.79
N GLY A 308 -10.75 -7.99 -4.48
CA GLY A 308 -10.38 -7.27 -3.26
C GLY A 308 -10.52 -5.75 -3.45
N SER A 309 -9.80 -4.97 -2.63
CA SER A 309 -9.72 -3.53 -2.79
C SER A 309 -8.28 -3.05 -2.87
N LEU A 310 -8.03 -2.03 -3.69
CA LEU A 310 -6.74 -1.34 -3.73
C LEU A 310 -6.91 0.07 -3.16
N THR A 311 -6.35 0.30 -1.99
CA THR A 311 -6.30 1.62 -1.36
C THR A 311 -4.93 2.22 -1.61
N ILE A 312 -4.86 3.46 -2.10
CA ILE A 312 -3.60 4.21 -2.22
C ILE A 312 -3.78 5.52 -1.46
N ILE A 313 -2.96 5.72 -0.44
CA ILE A 313 -2.82 7.00 0.25
C ILE A 313 -1.44 7.52 -0.10
N ALA A 314 -1.38 8.59 -0.89
CA ALA A 314 -0.13 9.17 -1.34
C ALA A 314 0.06 10.56 -0.74
N THR A 315 1.30 10.91 -0.43
CA THR A 315 1.65 12.27 -0.04
C THR A 315 1.90 13.11 -1.29
N ALA A 316 1.44 14.35 -1.28
CA ALA A 316 1.68 15.33 -2.32
C ALA A 316 2.30 16.58 -1.70
N LEU A 317 3.45 16.99 -2.25
CA LEU A 317 4.17 18.18 -1.77
C LEU A 317 3.55 19.44 -2.36
N ILE A 318 3.29 20.42 -1.51
CA ILE A 318 2.88 21.79 -1.87
C ILE A 318 3.81 22.81 -1.19
N ASP A 319 3.73 24.08 -1.58
CA ASP A 319 4.52 25.17 -0.99
C ASP A 319 6.04 24.90 -1.00
N THR A 320 6.50 24.22 -2.05
CA THR A 320 7.93 23.91 -2.28
C THR A 320 8.67 25.04 -2.98
N GLY A 321 7.93 26.01 -3.54
CA GLY A 321 8.46 27.05 -4.42
C GLY A 321 8.69 26.58 -5.86
N SER A 322 8.34 25.33 -6.18
CA SER A 322 8.47 24.76 -7.53
C SER A 322 7.13 24.78 -8.27
N ARG A 323 7.07 25.54 -9.37
CA ARG A 323 5.88 25.55 -10.26
C ARG A 323 5.58 24.17 -10.86
N MET A 324 6.60 23.32 -10.99
CA MET A 324 6.42 21.92 -11.41
C MET A 324 5.54 21.15 -10.42
N ASP A 325 5.80 21.33 -9.12
CA ASP A 325 5.06 20.62 -8.07
C ASP A 325 3.62 21.09 -7.99
N ASP A 326 3.38 22.40 -8.15
CA ASP A 326 2.03 22.97 -8.19
C ASP A 326 1.20 22.34 -9.33
N VAL A 327 1.80 22.22 -10.53
CA VAL A 327 1.15 21.59 -11.69
C VAL A 327 0.91 20.11 -11.44
N ILE A 328 1.88 19.40 -10.87
CA ILE A 328 1.71 17.99 -10.51
C ILE A 328 0.56 17.83 -9.51
N PHE A 329 0.52 18.66 -8.47
CA PHE A 329 -0.50 18.60 -7.43
C PHE A 329 -1.92 18.80 -8.00
N GLU A 330 -2.13 19.84 -8.81
CA GLU A 330 -3.44 20.12 -9.41
C GLU A 330 -3.93 18.96 -10.30
N GLU A 331 -3.02 18.30 -11.02
CA GLU A 331 -3.35 17.16 -11.87
C GLU A 331 -3.78 15.91 -11.06
N PHE A 332 -3.25 15.73 -9.85
CA PHE A 332 -3.63 14.63 -8.97
C PHE A 332 -4.85 14.93 -8.10
N LYS A 333 -5.07 16.19 -7.72
CA LYS A 333 -6.23 16.63 -6.95
C LYS A 333 -7.55 16.21 -7.60
N GLY A 334 -7.64 16.36 -8.94
CA GLY A 334 -8.82 15.91 -9.70
C GLY A 334 -9.02 14.39 -9.74
N THR A 335 -7.96 13.61 -9.50
CA THR A 335 -7.96 12.14 -9.59
C THR A 335 -8.34 11.48 -8.25
N GLY A 336 -8.00 12.14 -7.13
CA GLY A 336 -8.30 11.69 -5.78
C GLY A 336 -9.77 11.79 -5.40
N ASN A 337 -10.17 11.04 -4.37
CA ASN A 337 -11.50 11.13 -3.76
C ASN A 337 -11.44 11.34 -2.23
N MET A 338 -10.25 11.47 -1.65
CA MET A 338 -10.02 11.95 -0.29
C MET A 338 -8.83 12.92 -0.31
N GLU A 339 -8.96 14.03 0.40
CA GLU A 339 -7.91 15.02 0.59
C GLU A 339 -7.74 15.27 2.09
N LEU A 340 -6.52 15.11 2.60
CA LEU A 340 -6.12 15.49 3.94
C LEU A 340 -5.04 16.55 3.83
N VAL A 341 -5.37 17.78 4.19
CA VAL A 341 -4.46 18.92 4.02
C VAL A 341 -3.72 19.16 5.32
N LEU A 342 -2.38 19.24 5.26
CA LEU A 342 -1.55 19.68 6.37
C LEU A 342 -1.22 21.17 6.23
N ASN A 343 -1.23 21.89 7.34
CA ASN A 343 -1.05 23.34 7.38
C ASN A 343 0.28 23.71 8.05
N ARG A 344 1.09 24.56 7.38
CA ARG A 344 2.39 25.00 7.89
C ARG A 344 2.27 25.84 9.16
N ASP A 345 1.24 26.69 9.29
CA ASP A 345 1.05 27.57 10.45
C ASP A 345 0.82 26.76 11.73
N LEU A 346 0.14 25.61 11.64
CA LEU A 346 -0.01 24.66 12.74
C LEU A 346 1.33 24.06 13.13
N SER A 347 2.11 23.57 12.16
CA SER A 347 3.40 22.94 12.44
C SER A 347 4.44 23.91 12.99
N ASP A 348 4.47 25.15 12.52
CA ASP A 348 5.39 26.19 12.98
C ASP A 348 5.10 26.58 14.44
N ARG A 349 3.83 26.52 14.85
CA ARG A 349 3.37 26.68 16.24
C ARG A 349 3.47 25.40 17.08
N ARG A 350 3.97 24.31 16.51
CA ARG A 350 4.08 22.98 17.15
C ARG A 350 2.74 22.38 17.57
N ILE A 351 1.67 22.70 16.86
CA ILE A 351 0.34 22.12 17.06
C ILE A 351 0.23 20.88 16.16
N PHE A 352 0.13 19.70 16.79
CA PHE A 352 0.01 18.42 16.09
C PHE A 352 -1.26 17.66 16.54
N PRO A 353 -1.98 17.00 15.61
CA PRO A 353 -1.70 16.90 14.17
C PRO A 353 -1.90 18.23 13.44
N ALA A 354 -1.01 18.56 12.51
CA ALA A 354 -1.06 19.81 11.75
C ALA A 354 -2.07 19.73 10.59
N ILE A 355 -3.28 19.21 10.84
CA ILE A 355 -4.32 19.00 9.83
C ILE A 355 -5.17 20.27 9.69
N ASP A 356 -5.38 20.73 8.48
CA ASP A 356 -6.41 21.73 8.18
C ASP A 356 -7.77 21.02 8.12
N VAL A 357 -8.52 21.12 9.22
CA VAL A 357 -9.81 20.44 9.41
C VAL A 357 -10.90 20.94 8.46
N ASN A 358 -10.78 22.18 8.00
CA ASN A 358 -11.76 22.82 7.13
C ASN A 358 -11.54 22.45 5.66
N ARG A 359 -10.28 22.23 5.26
CA ARG A 359 -9.91 21.81 3.89
C ARG A 359 -9.86 20.31 3.69
N SER A 360 -9.94 19.51 4.76
CA SER A 360 -9.87 18.05 4.69
C SER A 360 -11.24 17.41 4.54
N GLY A 361 -11.34 16.37 3.72
CA GLY A 361 -12.61 15.72 3.43
C GLY A 361 -12.51 14.46 2.58
N THR A 362 -13.57 13.66 2.59
CA THR A 362 -13.71 12.48 1.73
C THR A 362 -14.99 12.56 0.92
N ARG A 363 -14.89 12.35 -0.39
CA ARG A 363 -16.07 12.27 -1.26
C ARG A 363 -16.86 11.00 -0.91
N ARG A 364 -18.18 11.12 -0.89
CA ARG A 364 -19.10 10.02 -0.54
C ARG A 364 -18.84 9.42 0.86
N GLU A 365 -18.51 10.27 1.83
CA GLU A 365 -18.35 9.85 3.24
C GLU A 365 -19.64 9.26 3.85
N ASP A 366 -20.81 9.50 3.22
CA ASP A 366 -22.09 8.84 3.52
C ASP A 366 -22.04 7.31 3.42
N LEU A 367 -21.15 6.76 2.60
CA LEU A 367 -20.97 5.31 2.45
C LEU A 367 -20.03 4.70 3.51
N LEU A 368 -19.34 5.54 4.29
CA LEU A 368 -18.30 5.12 5.24
C LEU A 368 -18.69 5.40 6.69
N MET A 369 -19.72 6.21 6.91
CA MET A 369 -20.17 6.64 8.22
C MET A 369 -21.65 6.31 8.40
N LYS A 370 -22.06 6.06 9.65
CA LYS A 370 -23.48 5.94 9.98
C LYS A 370 -24.14 7.31 9.87
N GLU A 371 -25.40 7.34 9.50
CA GLU A 371 -26.17 8.57 9.30
C GLU A 371 -26.13 9.49 10.53
N ASP A 372 -26.34 8.95 11.74
CA ASP A 372 -26.26 9.70 13.00
C ASP A 372 -24.86 10.31 13.25
N ASP A 373 -23.81 9.54 13.00
CA ASP A 373 -22.43 10.00 13.20
C ASP A 373 -22.07 11.08 12.16
N LEU A 374 -22.54 10.91 10.92
CA LEU A 374 -22.33 11.87 9.85
C LEU A 374 -23.04 13.20 10.14
N ALA A 375 -24.28 13.18 10.61
CA ALA A 375 -25.02 14.38 10.98
C ALA A 375 -24.28 15.19 12.05
N LYS A 376 -23.68 14.51 13.04
CA LYS A 376 -22.87 15.14 14.09
C LYS A 376 -21.56 15.71 13.55
N VAL A 377 -20.86 14.97 12.69
CA VAL A 377 -19.67 15.48 12.00
C VAL A 377 -20.00 16.72 11.16
N TRP A 378 -21.17 16.78 10.54
CA TRP A 378 -21.62 17.97 9.82
C TRP A 378 -21.83 19.18 10.73
N ILE A 379 -22.41 18.98 11.91
CA ILE A 379 -22.50 20.04 12.93
C ILE A 379 -21.10 20.48 13.36
N LEU A 380 -20.20 19.53 13.60
CA LEU A 380 -18.81 19.82 13.95
C LEU A 380 -18.14 20.67 12.87
N ARG A 381 -18.27 20.31 11.59
CA ARG A 381 -17.71 21.08 10.46
C ARG A 381 -18.25 22.51 10.41
N LYS A 382 -19.54 22.71 10.66
CA LYS A 382 -20.16 24.05 10.72
C LYS A 382 -19.59 24.89 11.86
N ILE A 383 -19.35 24.29 13.02
CA ILE A 383 -18.72 24.98 14.15
C ILE A 383 -17.26 25.34 13.79
N LEU A 384 -16.52 24.40 13.19
CA LEU A 384 -15.12 24.60 12.82
C LEU A 384 -14.90 25.61 11.69
N SER A 385 -15.89 25.83 10.82
CA SER A 385 -15.77 26.76 9.70
C SER A 385 -15.68 28.25 10.10
N ASP A 386 -16.15 28.59 11.31
CA ASP A 386 -16.09 29.96 11.83
C ASP A 386 -14.70 30.30 12.39
N PHE A 387 -13.86 29.29 12.62
CA PHE A 387 -12.51 29.45 13.16
C PHE A 387 -11.46 29.46 12.04
N ASN A 388 -10.36 30.19 12.28
CA ASN A 388 -9.16 29.99 11.46
C ASN A 388 -8.52 28.61 11.75
N PRO A 389 -7.61 28.10 10.88
CA PRO A 389 -7.07 26.74 11.02
C PRO A 389 -6.42 26.44 12.38
N VAL A 390 -5.76 27.44 13.00
CA VAL A 390 -5.11 27.30 14.31
C VAL A 390 -6.15 27.13 15.40
N GLU A 391 -7.09 28.06 15.49
CA GLU A 391 -8.18 28.03 16.47
C GLU A 391 -9.05 26.77 16.33
N ALA A 392 -9.35 26.37 15.09
CA ALA A 392 -10.16 25.19 14.79
C ALA A 392 -9.49 23.92 15.32
N MET A 393 -8.18 23.78 15.11
CA MET A 393 -7.43 22.61 15.59
C MET A 393 -7.28 22.62 17.11
N GLU A 394 -7.01 23.76 17.73
CA GLU A 394 -6.91 23.88 19.19
C GLU A 394 -8.25 23.56 19.87
N PHE A 395 -9.34 24.12 19.35
CA PHE A 395 -10.69 23.81 19.82
C PHE A 395 -11.02 22.32 19.68
N LEU A 396 -10.75 21.72 18.52
CA LEU A 396 -11.01 20.30 18.30
C LEU A 396 -10.18 19.43 19.24
N LEU A 397 -8.89 19.74 19.42
CA LEU A 397 -8.01 19.01 20.31
C LEU A 397 -8.46 19.10 21.77
N ASP A 398 -8.87 20.27 22.24
CA ASP A 398 -9.41 20.46 23.59
C ASP A 398 -10.59 19.52 23.84
N LYS A 399 -11.55 19.47 22.93
CA LYS A 399 -12.73 18.61 23.07
C LYS A 399 -12.43 17.12 22.94
N VAL A 400 -11.58 16.73 21.98
CA VAL A 400 -11.23 15.33 21.73
C VAL A 400 -10.40 14.76 22.87
N ARG A 401 -9.49 15.55 23.49
CA ARG A 401 -8.70 15.15 24.67
C ARG A 401 -9.56 14.79 25.88
N GLY A 402 -10.73 15.43 26.03
CA GLY A 402 -11.68 15.15 27.10
C GLY A 402 -12.42 13.80 26.97
N THR A 403 -12.17 13.02 25.92
CA THR A 403 -12.92 11.79 25.61
C THR A 403 -12.01 10.63 25.25
N LYS A 404 -12.45 9.40 25.58
CA LYS A 404 -11.65 8.19 25.36
C LYS A 404 -11.63 7.77 23.90
N ASN A 405 -12.74 7.98 23.18
CA ASN A 405 -12.89 7.59 21.78
C ASN A 405 -13.85 8.51 21.01
N ASN A 406 -13.88 8.36 19.68
CA ASN A 406 -14.71 9.18 18.80
C ASN A 406 -16.21 8.98 19.04
N LYS A 407 -16.63 7.77 19.41
CA LYS A 407 -18.03 7.49 19.73
C LYS A 407 -18.50 8.30 20.96
N GLU A 408 -17.69 8.35 22.01
CA GLU A 408 -17.96 9.16 23.20
C GLU A 408 -18.00 10.65 22.85
N PHE A 409 -17.01 11.13 22.09
CA PHE A 409 -16.98 12.51 21.61
C PHE A 409 -18.23 12.91 20.83
N LEU A 410 -18.61 12.13 19.82
CA LEU A 410 -19.80 12.40 19.00
C LEU A 410 -21.09 12.31 19.82
N ASN A 411 -21.15 11.45 20.84
CA ASN A 411 -22.32 11.38 21.73
C ASN A 411 -22.45 12.59 22.65
N ASN A 412 -21.32 13.15 23.11
CA ASN A 412 -21.33 14.33 23.99
C ASN A 412 -21.73 15.62 23.27
N MET A 413 -21.75 15.64 21.93
CA MET A 413 -22.25 16.78 21.14
C MET A 413 -23.78 16.94 21.20
N ASN A 414 -24.51 15.93 21.68
CA ASN A 414 -25.96 15.97 21.83
C ASN A 414 -26.43 16.57 23.17
N SER A 415 -25.50 16.94 24.06
CA SER A 415 -25.78 17.38 25.43
C SER A 415 -25.56 18.87 25.62
#